data_AF-A0A2T4XJ45-F1
#
_entry.id   AF-A0A2T4XJ45-F1
#
_cell.length_a   1.000
_cell.length_b   1.000
_cell.length_c   1.000
_cell.angle_alpha   90.00
_cell.angle_beta   90.00
_cell.angle_gamma   90.00
#
_symmetry.space_group_name_H-M   'P 1'
#
loop_
_entity.id
_entity.type
_entity.pdbx_description
1 polymer ?
#
loop_
_entity_poly.entity_id
_entity_poly.type
_entity_poly.pdbx_seq_one_letter_code
_entity_poly.pdbx_strand_id
1 'polypeptide(L)'
;MRKNLHSNIVKSIIGIALLAFLSSCNSDPLGTTEPPVDTNNPIEYSPGSADFSNYVAIGNSLTAGFVDGALYNLGQQKSIPALLAGQLRAAGGQAVFNQPSVNSDYGCSNPGSGCTLGKYKLDADIPGPSPTLLGDPITAYAGDKTALHNFGVPGIQVGQLLTPETGIPGAAAFNPYYARFASSPGTSTILGDVLSRNPSFFTLWIGNNDVLGYATSGATNEAIFTDPAAFRARFEIVVGQLMGQTDAEGIVVDIPPILYAPYFQAVPYNPVVFDPESDADMGLVSLLNTNFSGFNAALAGLQGIGQLTAADVEERKIQYTAGANPVLIQDLNLEDLSSKFDVLATFGAITAEQRAALQPYVQARPIKQGEIITLPAGGVIGTLADPNNPTSVLGVALPLPAQFALAAADIQRIEQRRGELNAIIADVAGDYSSRIAFYNTNDPNGTFADLFGIDGSAPGIEFGGQFLNADFSPFGLFSTDGIHPNPRGAAIVANEMLDLIESSFSATLPRVNVLSLPTVALCTGQGAASDCASRVAGL
;
A
#
# COMPACT_ATOMS: atom_id res chain seq x y z
N MET A 1 44.25 46.41 -39.33
CA MET A 1 43.06 47.30 -39.19
C MET A 1 41.88 46.52 -39.77
N ARG A 2 40.83 46.08 -39.07
CA ARG A 2 40.16 46.52 -37.85
C ARG A 2 39.80 45.26 -37.02
N LYS A 3 40.59 44.98 -35.99
CA LYS A 3 40.11 44.37 -34.74
C LYS A 3 39.91 45.54 -33.78
N ASN A 4 38.97 45.45 -32.85
CA ASN A 4 38.64 46.42 -31.79
C ASN A 4 37.55 47.45 -32.10
N LEU A 5 36.32 46.97 -32.24
CA LEU A 5 35.11 47.66 -31.79
C LEU A 5 34.06 46.54 -31.64
N HIS A 6 33.33 46.48 -30.53
CA HIS A 6 32.42 45.39 -30.06
C HIS A 6 32.91 44.51 -28.89
N SER A 7 33.91 44.96 -28.10
CA SER A 7 34.26 44.30 -26.81
C SER A 7 34.00 45.16 -25.55
N ASN A 8 33.38 46.34 -25.66
CA ASN A 8 33.30 47.30 -24.54
C ASN A 8 31.89 47.77 -24.17
N ILE A 9 30.83 47.03 -24.51
CA ILE A 9 29.46 47.34 -24.03
C ILE A 9 28.91 46.27 -23.07
N VAL A 10 29.55 45.09 -22.98
CA VAL A 10 29.11 44.01 -22.07
C VAL A 10 29.88 43.98 -20.73
N LYS A 11 30.91 44.83 -20.56
CA LYS A 11 31.79 44.81 -19.37
C LYS A 11 31.51 45.90 -18.32
N SER A 12 30.46 46.71 -18.48
CA SER A 12 30.11 47.77 -17.52
C SER A 12 28.81 47.53 -16.74
N ILE A 13 28.24 46.32 -16.78
CA ILE A 13 27.10 45.92 -15.93
C ILE A 13 27.51 44.87 -14.87
N ILE A 14 28.75 44.38 -14.90
CA ILE A 14 29.26 43.33 -13.99
C ILE A 14 30.06 43.93 -12.80
N GLY A 15 30.05 45.25 -12.62
CA GLY A 15 30.94 45.95 -11.68
C GLY A 15 30.29 46.61 -10.46
N ILE A 16 29.03 46.36 -10.13
CA ILE A 16 28.35 46.98 -8.96
C ILE A 16 27.60 45.96 -8.06
N ALA A 17 27.65 44.65 -8.36
CA ALA A 17 26.94 43.63 -7.57
C ALA A 17 27.85 42.69 -6.75
N LEU A 18 29.11 43.08 -6.48
CA LEU A 18 30.07 42.22 -5.75
C LEU A 18 30.69 42.85 -4.49
N LEU A 19 30.06 43.90 -3.93
CA LEU A 19 30.44 44.48 -2.63
C LEU A 19 29.19 44.74 -1.75
N ALA A 20 28.50 43.67 -1.38
CA ALA A 20 27.57 43.66 -0.25
C ALA A 20 27.41 42.27 0.40
N PHE A 21 28.37 41.35 0.18
CA PHE A 21 28.48 40.14 1.00
C PHE A 21 29.33 40.49 2.21
N LEU A 22 28.69 40.99 3.26
CA LEU A 22 29.04 40.84 4.67
C LEU A 22 28.02 41.66 5.48
N SER A 23 27.18 40.95 6.24
CA SER A 23 26.15 41.43 7.19
C SER A 23 24.74 41.55 6.64
N SER A 24 23.96 40.47 6.78
CA SER A 24 22.58 40.47 7.30
C SER A 24 21.92 39.13 6.95
N CYS A 25 21.71 38.28 7.96
CA CYS A 25 20.70 37.21 7.89
C CYS A 25 19.29 37.81 7.82
N ASN A 26 18.35 36.98 7.40
CA ASN A 26 16.90 37.19 7.28
C ASN A 26 16.42 38.03 6.09
N SER A 27 16.06 37.31 5.03
CA SER A 27 14.77 37.53 4.36
C SER A 27 14.40 36.32 3.50
N ASP A 28 13.30 35.66 3.88
CA ASP A 28 12.55 34.72 3.04
C ASP A 28 12.17 35.38 1.71
N PRO A 29 12.36 34.70 0.57
CA PRO A 29 11.68 35.06 -0.66
C PRO A 29 10.64 33.99 -1.00
N LEU A 30 9.37 34.39 -0.83
CA LEU A 30 8.12 33.91 -1.47
C LEU A 30 7.03 33.56 -0.44
N GLY A 31 6.02 34.43 -0.39
CA GLY A 31 4.90 34.34 0.54
C GLY A 31 3.99 33.16 0.26
N THR A 32 4.08 32.14 1.10
CA THR A 32 2.89 31.43 1.56
C THR A 32 2.25 32.31 2.63
N THR A 33 1.33 33.19 2.24
CA THR A 33 0.39 33.67 3.24
C THR A 33 -0.49 32.48 3.56
N GLU A 34 -0.22 31.80 4.69
CA GLU A 34 -1.33 31.30 5.50
C GLU A 34 -2.38 32.43 5.54
N PRO A 35 -3.69 32.12 5.41
CA PRO A 35 -4.70 33.16 5.58
C PRO A 35 -4.37 33.91 6.87
N PRO A 36 -4.31 35.25 6.86
CA PRO A 36 -3.96 36.00 8.04
C PRO A 36 -4.86 35.54 9.18
N VAL A 37 -4.26 35.04 10.26
CA VAL A 37 -5.00 34.74 11.49
C VAL A 37 -5.71 36.03 11.86
N ASP A 38 -7.03 36.05 11.76
CA ASP A 38 -7.83 37.20 12.18
C ASP A 38 -7.70 37.30 13.71
N THR A 39 -6.75 38.10 14.16
CA THR A 39 -6.50 38.33 15.59
C THR A 39 -7.65 39.05 16.28
N ASN A 40 -8.68 39.50 15.53
CA ASN A 40 -9.89 40.09 16.08
C ASN A 40 -10.99 39.05 16.34
N ASN A 41 -10.85 37.82 15.84
CA ASN A 41 -11.77 36.70 16.06
C ASN A 41 -10.96 35.38 16.11
N PRO A 42 -10.30 35.06 17.24
CA PRO A 42 -9.63 33.77 17.37
C PRO A 42 -10.66 32.65 17.17
N ILE A 43 -10.34 31.69 16.30
CA ILE A 43 -11.17 30.49 16.13
C ILE A 43 -11.18 29.75 17.47
N GLU A 44 -12.34 29.66 18.11
CA GLU A 44 -12.52 28.83 19.30
C GLU A 44 -12.76 27.39 18.87
N TYR A 45 -11.77 26.53 19.11
CA TYR A 45 -11.90 25.10 18.93
C TYR A 45 -12.74 24.50 20.07
N SER A 46 -13.61 23.56 19.72
CA SER A 46 -14.58 22.97 20.65
C SER A 46 -14.82 21.50 20.28
N PRO A 47 -15.03 20.61 21.26
CA PRO A 47 -15.35 19.22 20.95
C PRO A 47 -16.82 19.03 20.52
N GLY A 48 -17.64 20.08 20.59
CA GLY A 48 -19.07 19.96 20.33
C GLY A 48 -19.72 19.05 21.37
N SER A 49 -20.39 17.99 20.93
CA SER A 49 -20.93 16.95 21.81
C SER A 49 -19.94 15.85 22.18
N ALA A 50 -18.79 15.78 21.52
CA ALA A 50 -17.80 14.72 21.76
C ALA A 50 -17.01 14.91 23.05
N ASP A 51 -16.40 13.83 23.55
CA ASP A 51 -15.41 13.88 24.64
C ASP A 51 -14.05 13.33 24.20
N PHE A 52 -13.13 14.21 23.80
CA PHE A 52 -11.77 13.81 23.37
C PHE A 52 -10.78 13.60 24.53
N SER A 53 -11.21 13.71 25.79
CA SER A 53 -10.31 13.69 26.95
C SER A 53 -9.51 12.38 27.09
N ASN A 54 -10.01 11.29 26.52
CA ASN A 54 -9.31 10.02 26.37
C ASN A 54 -9.55 9.37 25.00
N TYR A 55 -8.79 9.82 24.00
CA TYR A 55 -8.84 9.27 22.65
C TYR A 55 -8.00 7.99 22.52
N VAL A 56 -8.63 6.89 22.08
CA VAL A 56 -7.96 5.60 21.82
C VAL A 56 -8.17 5.15 20.37
N ALA A 57 -7.10 4.81 19.67
CA ALA A 57 -7.15 4.33 18.29
C ALA A 57 -6.98 2.82 18.20
N ILE A 58 -7.79 2.18 17.37
CA ILE A 58 -7.87 0.72 17.20
C ILE A 58 -7.77 0.41 15.71
N GLY A 59 -6.91 -0.52 15.33
CA GLY A 59 -6.85 -0.96 13.94
C GLY A 59 -5.60 -1.72 13.58
N ASN A 60 -5.18 -1.55 12.33
CA ASN A 60 -4.09 -2.31 11.73
C ASN A 60 -2.82 -1.48 11.49
N SER A 61 -2.09 -1.77 10.42
CA SER A 61 -0.87 -1.07 10.00
C SER A 61 -1.09 0.40 9.69
N LEU A 62 -2.25 0.78 9.12
CA LEU A 62 -2.65 2.18 8.87
C LEU A 62 -2.69 2.97 10.19
N THR A 63 -3.32 2.37 11.21
CA THR A 63 -3.42 2.93 12.57
C THR A 63 -2.05 2.95 13.27
N ALA A 64 -1.23 1.92 13.07
CA ALA A 64 0.08 1.79 13.70
C ALA A 64 1.11 2.82 13.21
N GLY A 65 0.94 3.37 12.01
CA GLY A 65 1.96 4.18 11.34
C GLY A 65 3.01 3.34 10.61
N PHE A 66 2.61 2.19 10.08
CA PHE A 66 3.45 1.39 9.20
C PHE A 66 3.52 2.07 7.82
N VAL A 67 4.72 2.27 7.30
CA VAL A 67 4.97 2.90 6.00
C VAL A 67 6.29 2.35 5.43
N ASP A 68 6.47 2.42 4.12
CA ASP A 68 7.70 1.96 3.46
C ASP A 68 8.05 0.50 3.80
N GLY A 69 7.06 -0.38 3.95
CA GLY A 69 7.31 -1.79 4.24
C GLY A 69 7.81 -2.08 5.66
N ALA A 70 7.79 -1.10 6.58
CA ALA A 70 8.23 -1.29 7.96
C ALA A 70 7.49 -0.42 8.98
N LEU A 71 7.56 -0.80 10.25
CA LEU A 71 7.17 0.05 11.37
C LEU A 71 8.42 0.72 11.94
N TYR A 72 8.48 2.06 11.91
CA TYR A 72 9.63 2.86 12.36
C TYR A 72 9.20 4.25 12.88
N ASN A 73 10.15 4.98 13.48
CA ASN A 73 9.90 6.20 14.27
C ASN A 73 9.07 7.26 13.53
N LEU A 74 9.45 7.63 12.30
CA LEU A 74 8.74 8.68 11.54
C LEU A 74 7.30 8.26 11.22
N GLY A 75 7.11 7.02 10.76
CA GLY A 75 5.79 6.48 10.44
C GLY A 75 4.85 6.52 11.66
N GLN A 76 5.32 6.11 12.83
CA GLN A 76 4.53 6.18 14.07
C GLN A 76 4.24 7.62 14.51
N GLN A 77 5.21 8.54 14.39
CA GLN A 77 5.02 9.95 14.76
C GLN A 77 4.04 10.68 13.83
N LYS A 78 3.87 10.19 12.61
CA LYS A 78 2.99 10.76 11.57
C LYS A 78 1.84 9.80 11.22
N SER A 79 1.53 8.85 12.10
CA SER A 79 0.39 7.96 11.94
C SER A 79 -0.91 8.77 11.95
N ILE A 80 -1.95 8.24 11.29
CA ILE A 80 -3.26 8.90 11.23
C ILE A 80 -3.78 9.23 12.64
N PRO A 81 -3.74 8.30 13.63
CA PRO A 81 -4.11 8.63 15.00
C PRO A 81 -3.24 9.69 15.67
N ALA A 82 -1.93 9.70 15.42
CA ALA A 82 -1.05 10.72 16.02
C ALA A 82 -1.34 12.12 15.48
N LEU A 83 -1.65 12.23 14.17
CA LEU A 83 -2.05 13.47 13.54
C LEU A 83 -3.40 13.96 14.07
N LEU A 84 -4.39 13.04 14.18
CA LEU A 84 -5.70 13.32 14.78
C LEU A 84 -5.58 13.81 16.23
N ALA A 85 -4.89 13.05 17.09
CA ALA A 85 -4.66 13.45 18.47
C ALA A 85 -3.96 14.81 18.58
N GLY A 86 -3.11 15.13 17.60
CA GLY A 86 -2.53 16.46 17.42
C GLY A 86 -3.55 17.58 17.35
N GLN A 87 -4.61 17.40 16.56
CA GLN A 87 -5.67 18.40 16.36
C GLN A 87 -6.70 18.39 17.50
N LEU A 88 -7.09 17.21 17.99
CA LEU A 88 -8.07 17.06 19.07
C LEU A 88 -7.63 17.76 20.37
N ARG A 89 -6.32 17.92 20.59
CA ARG A 89 -5.75 18.70 21.71
C ARG A 89 -6.30 20.12 21.82
N ALA A 90 -6.59 20.76 20.70
CA ALA A 90 -7.14 22.11 20.69
C ALA A 90 -8.57 22.17 21.22
N ALA A 91 -9.29 21.04 21.20
CA ALA A 91 -10.68 20.89 21.62
C ALA A 91 -10.82 20.03 22.89
N GLY A 92 -9.85 20.09 23.81
CA GLY A 92 -9.92 19.37 25.09
C GLY A 92 -9.37 17.94 25.05
N GLY A 93 -8.74 17.54 23.94
CA GLY A 93 -8.05 16.26 23.82
C GLY A 93 -6.77 16.16 24.65
N GLN A 94 -6.26 14.93 24.79
CA GLN A 94 -5.09 14.60 25.60
C GLN A 94 -3.82 15.34 25.18
N ALA A 95 -3.07 15.90 26.13
CA ALA A 95 -1.81 16.60 25.86
C ALA A 95 -0.73 15.69 25.20
N VAL A 96 -0.75 14.40 25.52
CA VAL A 96 0.21 13.39 25.03
C VAL A 96 -0.56 12.19 24.49
N PHE A 97 -0.21 11.77 23.27
CA PHE A 97 -0.72 10.55 22.64
C PHE A 97 0.35 9.46 22.65
N ASN A 98 0.20 8.46 23.52
CA ASN A 98 1.20 7.41 23.68
C ASN A 98 0.95 6.25 22.72
N GLN A 99 2.01 5.83 22.04
CA GLN A 99 1.99 4.72 21.09
C GLN A 99 3.03 3.68 21.49
N PRO A 100 2.86 2.40 21.12
CA PRO A 100 3.86 1.36 21.37
C PRO A 100 5.05 1.56 20.41
N SER A 101 5.86 2.59 20.69
CA SER A 101 6.99 3.00 19.86
C SER A 101 7.93 1.82 19.60
N VAL A 102 8.37 1.65 18.35
CA VAL A 102 9.40 0.68 17.99
C VAL A 102 10.80 1.16 18.36
N ASN A 103 10.99 2.48 18.55
CA ASN A 103 12.29 3.09 18.81
C ASN A 103 13.34 2.64 17.78
N SER A 104 12.99 2.77 16.51
CA SER A 104 13.75 2.22 15.38
C SER A 104 13.72 3.20 14.21
N ASP A 105 14.88 3.44 13.60
CA ASP A 105 15.02 4.40 12.49
C ASP A 105 14.78 3.74 11.13
N TYR A 106 15.05 2.44 11.03
CA TYR A 106 14.90 1.67 9.80
C TYR A 106 13.74 0.69 9.82
N GLY A 107 13.27 0.28 10.99
CA GLY A 107 12.28 -0.79 11.13
C GLY A 107 12.78 -2.11 10.56
N CYS A 108 11.85 -3.00 10.24
CA CYS A 108 12.15 -4.32 9.70
C CYS A 108 11.13 -4.73 8.64
N SER A 109 11.59 -4.92 7.41
CA SER A 109 10.76 -5.38 6.28
C SER A 109 10.78 -6.89 6.07
N ASN A 110 11.72 -7.61 6.72
CA ASN A 110 11.84 -9.06 6.62
C ASN A 110 11.88 -9.76 8.00
N PRO A 111 10.83 -9.63 8.83
CA PRO A 111 10.83 -10.16 10.19
C PRO A 111 11.08 -11.67 10.28
N GLY A 112 10.59 -12.45 9.30
CA GLY A 112 10.84 -13.89 9.22
C GLY A 112 12.30 -14.29 8.94
N SER A 113 13.13 -13.34 8.48
CA SER A 113 14.54 -13.55 8.12
C SER A 113 15.50 -12.83 9.09
N GLY A 114 15.06 -12.57 10.32
CA GLY A 114 15.89 -11.99 11.37
C GLY A 114 16.12 -10.48 11.25
N CYS A 115 15.28 -9.76 10.48
CA CYS A 115 15.34 -8.30 10.33
C CYS A 115 16.68 -7.78 9.77
N THR A 116 17.26 -8.47 8.79
CA THR A 116 18.47 -7.99 8.11
C THR A 116 18.20 -6.81 7.15
N LEU A 117 16.93 -6.56 6.80
CA LEU A 117 16.48 -5.51 5.90
C LEU A 117 15.54 -4.54 6.61
N GLY A 118 15.77 -3.25 6.40
CA GLY A 118 14.94 -2.17 6.92
C GLY A 118 13.85 -1.75 5.93
N LYS A 119 13.28 -0.57 6.18
CA LYS A 119 12.28 0.09 5.35
C LYS A 119 12.73 0.21 3.89
N TYR A 120 11.76 0.28 3.00
CA TYR A 120 11.96 0.54 1.59
C TYR A 120 12.33 2.00 1.36
N LYS A 121 13.08 2.21 0.28
CA LYS A 121 13.52 3.50 -0.23
C LYS A 121 13.47 3.49 -1.75
N LEU A 122 13.41 4.68 -2.34
CA LEU A 122 13.66 4.86 -3.76
C LEU A 122 15.12 5.27 -3.98
N ASP A 123 15.74 4.65 -4.98
CA ASP A 123 17.06 4.99 -5.46
C ASP A 123 16.95 5.44 -6.91
N ALA A 124 17.72 6.46 -7.30
CA ALA A 124 17.73 6.93 -8.69
C ALA A 124 18.31 5.88 -9.65
N ASP A 125 19.17 4.99 -9.13
CA ASP A 125 19.90 4.01 -9.94
C ASP A 125 19.25 2.61 -9.93
N ILE A 126 18.23 2.39 -9.10
CA ILE A 126 17.53 1.10 -8.97
C ILE A 126 16.06 1.27 -9.37
N PRO A 127 15.57 0.52 -10.36
CA PRO A 127 14.15 0.55 -10.70
C PRO A 127 13.28 0.11 -9.53
N GLY A 128 12.45 1.04 -9.03
CA GLY A 128 11.45 0.78 -8.00
C GLY A 128 11.97 0.74 -6.55
N PRO A 129 11.07 0.45 -5.59
CA PRO A 129 11.41 0.37 -4.18
C PRO A 129 12.41 -0.75 -3.85
N SER A 130 13.39 -0.44 -3.00
CA SER A 130 14.34 -1.42 -2.46
C SER A 130 14.57 -1.21 -0.96
N PRO A 131 14.85 -2.26 -0.17
CA PRO A 131 15.07 -2.11 1.26
C PRO A 131 16.41 -1.43 1.59
N THR A 132 16.44 -0.70 2.69
CA THR A 132 17.71 -0.33 3.33
C THR A 132 18.40 -1.58 3.87
N LEU A 133 19.72 -1.60 3.79
CA LEU A 133 20.53 -2.57 4.52
C LEU A 133 20.48 -2.20 6.01
N LEU A 134 20.55 -3.21 6.89
CA LEU A 134 20.49 -3.05 8.36
C LEU A 134 19.09 -2.70 8.88
N GLY A 135 18.22 -3.69 8.92
CA GLY A 135 16.97 -3.60 9.67
C GLY A 135 17.19 -3.66 11.18
N ASP A 136 16.22 -3.14 11.92
CA ASP A 136 16.18 -3.17 13.38
C ASP A 136 15.26 -4.31 13.84
N PRO A 137 15.73 -5.25 14.69
CA PRO A 137 14.88 -6.32 15.21
C PRO A 137 13.63 -5.80 15.93
N ILE A 138 12.52 -6.52 15.77
CA ILE A 138 11.30 -6.27 16.53
C ILE A 138 11.53 -6.67 17.99
N THR A 139 11.54 -5.69 18.90
CA THR A 139 11.79 -5.89 20.33
C THR A 139 10.57 -5.58 21.20
N ALA A 140 10.52 -6.11 22.42
CA ALA A 140 9.44 -5.82 23.36
C ALA A 140 9.32 -4.32 23.66
N TYR A 141 8.10 -3.83 23.87
CA TYR A 141 7.87 -2.44 24.26
C TYR A 141 8.28 -2.24 25.72
N ALA A 142 9.20 -1.30 25.95
CA ALA A 142 9.77 -1.02 27.27
C ALA A 142 9.06 0.10 28.04
N GLY A 143 8.09 0.78 27.42
CA GLY A 143 7.33 1.86 28.05
C GLY A 143 6.16 1.37 28.91
N ASP A 144 5.43 2.32 29.46
CA ASP A 144 4.23 2.02 30.25
C ASP A 144 3.06 1.61 29.35
N LYS A 145 2.77 0.31 29.32
CA LYS A 145 1.64 -0.26 28.57
C LYS A 145 0.29 0.29 29.01
N THR A 146 0.18 0.76 30.27
CA THR A 146 -1.07 1.33 30.79
C THR A 146 -1.30 2.77 30.34
N ALA A 147 -0.29 3.43 29.80
CA ALA A 147 -0.43 4.77 29.26
C ALA A 147 -0.77 4.79 27.76
N LEU A 148 -0.86 3.63 27.09
CA LEU A 148 -1.03 3.54 25.63
C LEU A 148 -2.41 4.00 25.16
N HIS A 149 -2.42 4.68 24.01
CA HIS A 149 -3.63 5.16 23.33
C HIS A 149 -3.75 4.61 21.90
N ASN A 150 -2.67 4.08 21.31
CA ASN A 150 -2.72 3.48 19.97
C ASN A 150 -2.54 1.96 20.03
N PHE A 151 -3.57 1.24 19.58
CA PHE A 151 -3.63 -0.22 19.47
C PHE A 151 -3.67 -0.67 18.00
N GLY A 152 -3.03 0.10 17.11
CA GLY A 152 -2.73 -0.32 15.74
C GLY A 152 -1.71 -1.45 15.71
N VAL A 153 -2.08 -2.58 15.08
CA VAL A 153 -1.20 -3.75 14.94
C VAL A 153 -1.06 -4.12 13.46
N PRO A 154 0.14 -3.99 12.86
CA PRO A 154 0.34 -4.38 11.46
C PRO A 154 -0.05 -5.83 11.16
N GLY A 155 -0.74 -6.05 10.04
CA GLY A 155 -1.18 -7.37 9.58
C GLY A 155 -2.33 -8.01 10.36
N ILE A 156 -2.94 -7.31 11.32
CA ILE A 156 -4.01 -7.87 12.16
C ILE A 156 -5.36 -7.93 11.44
N GLN A 157 -6.09 -9.04 11.60
CA GLN A 157 -7.49 -9.22 11.18
C GLN A 157 -8.47 -8.97 12.33
N VAL A 158 -9.75 -8.72 12.03
CA VAL A 158 -10.77 -8.44 13.07
C VAL A 158 -10.81 -9.52 14.15
N GLY A 159 -10.69 -10.80 13.76
CA GLY A 159 -10.76 -11.92 14.70
C GLY A 159 -9.64 -11.91 15.73
N GLN A 160 -8.45 -11.45 15.36
CA GLN A 160 -7.31 -11.44 16.28
C GLN A 160 -7.42 -10.35 17.35
N LEU A 161 -8.31 -9.36 17.20
CA LEU A 161 -8.63 -8.41 18.28
C LEU A 161 -9.22 -9.12 19.52
N LEU A 162 -9.81 -10.30 19.32
CA LEU A 162 -10.49 -11.10 20.33
C LEU A 162 -9.69 -12.33 20.77
N THR A 163 -8.50 -12.56 20.20
CA THR A 163 -7.72 -13.80 20.37
C THR A 163 -6.50 -13.56 21.27
N PRO A 164 -6.44 -14.14 22.49
CA PRO A 164 -5.30 -13.96 23.40
C PRO A 164 -3.97 -14.48 22.84
N GLU A 165 -4.02 -15.56 22.05
CA GLU A 165 -2.85 -16.21 21.45
C GLU A 165 -2.10 -15.30 20.47
N THR A 166 -2.72 -14.21 20.01
CA THR A 166 -2.10 -13.21 19.14
C THR A 166 -0.78 -12.68 19.72
N GLY A 167 -0.68 -12.56 21.04
CA GLY A 167 0.52 -12.07 21.72
C GLY A 167 1.57 -13.14 22.04
N ILE A 168 1.35 -14.41 21.69
CA ILE A 168 2.23 -15.53 22.09
C ILE A 168 3.11 -15.99 20.92
N PRO A 169 4.45 -15.85 21.01
CA PRO A 169 5.36 -16.43 20.03
C PRO A 169 5.11 -17.93 19.77
N GLY A 170 4.98 -18.30 18.49
CA GLY A 170 4.77 -19.68 18.06
C GLY A 170 3.31 -20.14 17.99
N ALA A 171 2.34 -19.33 18.44
CA ALA A 171 0.93 -19.61 18.23
C ALA A 171 0.50 -19.39 16.77
N ALA A 172 -0.57 -20.06 16.32
CA ALA A 172 -1.09 -19.91 14.96
C ALA A 172 -1.55 -18.47 14.65
N ALA A 173 -2.10 -17.77 15.65
CA ALA A 173 -2.55 -16.39 15.54
C ALA A 173 -1.45 -15.36 15.85
N PHE A 174 -0.21 -15.81 16.10
CA PHE A 174 0.87 -14.96 16.59
C PHE A 174 1.11 -13.74 15.68
N ASN A 175 1.17 -12.57 16.30
CA ASN A 175 1.58 -11.34 15.66
C ASN A 175 2.77 -10.72 16.43
N PRO A 176 3.95 -10.57 15.80
CA PRO A 176 5.14 -10.08 16.48
C PRO A 176 5.00 -8.63 16.93
N TYR A 177 4.11 -7.83 16.35
CA TYR A 177 3.89 -6.43 16.73
C TYR A 177 3.02 -6.31 17.98
N TYR A 178 1.93 -7.09 18.11
CA TYR A 178 1.13 -7.08 19.33
C TYR A 178 1.89 -7.67 20.53
N ALA A 179 2.65 -8.75 20.31
CA ALA A 179 3.44 -9.38 21.37
C ALA A 179 4.40 -8.42 22.08
N ARG A 180 4.81 -7.32 21.42
CA ARG A 180 5.64 -6.27 22.03
C ARG A 180 4.95 -5.60 23.21
N PHE A 181 3.64 -5.35 23.11
CA PHE A 181 2.92 -4.47 24.01
C PHE A 181 1.65 -5.07 24.64
N ALA A 182 1.31 -6.33 24.34
CA ALA A 182 0.27 -7.09 25.04
C ALA A 182 0.43 -6.96 26.57
N SER A 183 -0.65 -6.62 27.28
CA SER A 183 -0.58 -6.40 28.74
C SER A 183 -0.31 -7.70 29.50
N SER A 184 -0.86 -8.82 29.03
CA SER A 184 -0.68 -10.15 29.59
C SER A 184 -0.66 -11.20 28.46
N PRO A 185 0.50 -11.45 27.83
CA PRO A 185 0.59 -12.36 26.68
C PRO A 185 -0.08 -13.72 26.92
N GLY A 186 -1.01 -14.08 26.03
CA GLY A 186 -1.79 -15.32 26.12
C GLY A 186 -3.00 -15.29 27.04
N THR A 187 -3.27 -14.16 27.69
CA THR A 187 -4.51 -13.91 28.44
C THR A 187 -5.21 -12.64 27.97
N SER A 188 -4.48 -11.56 27.73
CA SER A 188 -5.01 -10.31 27.19
C SER A 188 -5.30 -10.43 25.69
N THR A 189 -6.36 -9.76 25.25
CA THR A 189 -6.64 -9.52 23.83
C THR A 189 -6.37 -8.06 23.50
N ILE A 190 -6.19 -7.72 22.22
CA ILE A 190 -6.02 -6.31 21.81
C ILE A 190 -7.22 -5.48 22.25
N LEU A 191 -8.44 -6.00 22.06
CA LEU A 191 -9.66 -5.31 22.49
C LEU A 191 -9.76 -5.20 24.02
N GLY A 192 -9.36 -6.23 24.76
CA GLY A 192 -9.32 -6.18 26.23
C GLY A 192 -8.36 -5.11 26.72
N ASP A 193 -7.19 -4.99 26.09
CA ASP A 193 -6.22 -3.95 26.41
C ASP A 193 -6.77 -2.55 26.09
N VAL A 194 -7.49 -2.38 24.98
CA VAL A 194 -8.21 -1.13 24.61
C VAL A 194 -9.24 -0.77 25.67
N LEU A 195 -10.14 -1.69 26.04
CA LEU A 195 -11.22 -1.43 27.00
C LEU A 195 -10.66 -1.05 28.37
N SER A 196 -9.53 -1.64 28.76
CA SER A 196 -8.84 -1.29 30.00
C SER A 196 -8.23 0.11 30.01
N ARG A 197 -8.20 0.82 28.87
CA ARG A 197 -7.85 2.24 28.79
C ARG A 197 -9.02 3.17 29.09
N ASN A 198 -10.26 2.65 29.17
CA ASN A 198 -11.48 3.42 29.42
C ASN A 198 -11.66 4.63 28.47
N PRO A 199 -11.71 4.41 27.15
CA PRO A 199 -11.81 5.50 26.17
C PRO A 199 -13.06 6.35 26.39
N SER A 200 -12.96 7.63 26.04
CA SER A 200 -14.08 8.57 25.89
C SER A 200 -14.35 8.90 24.42
N PHE A 201 -13.33 8.74 23.56
CA PHE A 201 -13.45 8.79 22.12
C PHE A 201 -12.60 7.71 21.46
N PHE A 202 -13.04 7.14 20.34
CA PHE A 202 -12.24 6.14 19.61
C PHE A 202 -12.26 6.30 18.09
N THR A 203 -11.23 5.77 17.45
CA THR A 203 -11.26 5.42 16.02
C THR A 203 -11.10 3.91 15.89
N LEU A 204 -11.95 3.28 15.07
CA LEU A 204 -11.87 1.87 14.73
C LEU A 204 -11.74 1.71 13.22
N TRP A 205 -10.52 1.40 12.77
CA TRP A 205 -10.25 1.09 11.37
C TRP A 205 -9.63 -0.30 11.24
N ILE A 206 -10.50 -1.29 11.15
CA ILE A 206 -10.15 -2.71 11.07
C ILE A 206 -10.96 -3.40 9.97
N GLY A 207 -10.45 -4.52 9.46
CA GLY A 207 -11.08 -5.28 8.38
C GLY A 207 -10.27 -5.28 7.08
N ASN A 208 -9.33 -4.35 6.91
CA ASN A 208 -8.51 -4.28 5.69
C ASN A 208 -7.76 -5.61 5.42
N ASN A 209 -7.13 -6.19 6.44
CA ASN A 209 -6.35 -7.44 6.30
C ASN A 209 -7.22 -8.70 6.17
N ASP A 210 -8.54 -8.59 6.36
CA ASP A 210 -9.48 -9.68 6.09
C ASP A 210 -9.68 -9.90 4.58
N VAL A 211 -9.22 -8.96 3.75
CA VAL A 211 -9.19 -9.03 2.27
C VAL A 211 -7.78 -8.83 1.72
N LEU A 212 -7.04 -7.84 2.23
CA LEU A 212 -5.75 -7.42 1.68
C LEU A 212 -4.70 -8.54 1.64
N GLY A 213 -4.61 -9.35 2.69
CA GLY A 213 -3.64 -10.46 2.73
C GLY A 213 -3.87 -11.50 1.62
N TYR A 214 -5.13 -11.77 1.28
CA TYR A 214 -5.48 -12.64 0.15
C TYR A 214 -5.09 -11.96 -1.18
N ALA A 215 -5.44 -10.68 -1.36
CA ALA A 215 -5.13 -9.93 -2.56
C ALA A 215 -3.61 -9.82 -2.83
N THR A 216 -2.80 -9.48 -1.82
CA THR A 216 -1.34 -9.37 -1.95
C THR A 216 -0.63 -10.72 -2.09
N SER A 217 -1.33 -11.84 -1.85
CA SER A 217 -0.83 -13.19 -2.15
C SER A 217 -1.06 -13.62 -3.60
N GLY A 218 -1.57 -12.74 -4.48
CA GLY A 218 -2.04 -13.09 -5.82
C GLY A 218 -3.28 -13.99 -5.79
N ALA A 219 -4.17 -13.78 -4.80
CA ALA A 219 -5.35 -14.61 -4.59
C ALA A 219 -5.08 -16.11 -4.38
N THR A 220 -3.87 -16.47 -3.91
CA THR A 220 -3.46 -17.87 -3.77
C THR A 220 -3.66 -18.45 -2.37
N ASN A 221 -3.84 -17.62 -1.33
CA ASN A 221 -3.93 -18.06 0.06
C ASN A 221 -5.34 -17.93 0.65
N GLU A 222 -6.22 -18.89 0.33
CA GLU A 222 -7.61 -18.91 0.82
C GLU A 222 -7.75 -18.91 2.35
N ALA A 223 -6.76 -19.44 3.08
CA ALA A 223 -6.84 -19.60 4.53
C ALA A 223 -6.94 -18.26 5.28
N ILE A 224 -6.53 -17.16 4.65
CA ILE A 224 -6.56 -15.81 5.22
C ILE A 224 -7.66 -14.93 4.62
N PHE A 225 -8.53 -15.47 3.76
CA PHE A 225 -9.63 -14.73 3.14
C PHE A 225 -10.93 -14.86 3.95
N THR A 226 -11.14 -13.93 4.88
CA THR A 226 -12.14 -14.07 5.95
C THR A 226 -13.57 -14.19 5.44
N ASP A 227 -14.24 -15.28 5.82
CA ASP A 227 -15.67 -15.51 5.53
C ASP A 227 -16.57 -14.39 6.09
N PRO A 228 -17.58 -13.88 5.34
CA PRO A 228 -18.44 -12.79 5.79
C PRO A 228 -19.22 -13.08 7.08
N ALA A 229 -19.69 -14.32 7.29
CA ALA A 229 -20.42 -14.66 8.50
C ALA A 229 -19.49 -14.69 9.73
N ALA A 230 -18.29 -15.24 9.55
CA ALA A 230 -17.25 -15.19 10.58
C ALA A 230 -16.83 -13.74 10.89
N PHE A 231 -16.68 -12.90 9.86
CA PHE A 231 -16.38 -11.48 10.02
C PHE A 231 -17.48 -10.77 10.81
N ARG A 232 -18.75 -10.94 10.41
CA ARG A 232 -19.92 -10.35 11.09
C ARG A 232 -19.94 -10.68 12.57
N ALA A 233 -19.86 -11.97 12.91
CA ALA A 233 -19.89 -12.40 14.31
C ALA A 233 -18.76 -11.75 15.13
N ARG A 234 -17.56 -11.61 14.58
CA ARG A 234 -16.41 -10.99 15.26
C ARG A 234 -16.56 -9.48 15.37
N PHE A 235 -16.97 -8.82 14.29
CA PHE A 235 -17.12 -7.37 14.25
C PHE A 235 -18.25 -6.88 15.18
N GLU A 236 -19.38 -7.61 15.22
CA GLU A 236 -20.47 -7.37 16.18
C GLU A 236 -19.98 -7.48 17.63
N ILE A 237 -19.13 -8.47 17.95
CA ILE A 237 -18.54 -8.59 19.28
C ILE A 237 -17.62 -7.39 19.59
N VAL A 238 -16.75 -7.01 18.64
CA VAL A 238 -15.81 -5.89 18.82
C VAL A 238 -16.56 -4.59 19.11
N VAL A 239 -17.52 -4.22 18.24
CA VAL A 239 -18.30 -2.98 18.39
C VAL A 239 -19.22 -3.07 19.60
N GLY A 240 -19.91 -4.20 19.79
CA GLY A 240 -20.80 -4.41 20.93
C GLY A 240 -20.09 -4.31 22.29
N GLN A 241 -18.85 -4.79 22.41
CA GLN A 241 -18.05 -4.63 23.62
C GLN A 241 -17.60 -3.18 23.85
N LEU A 242 -17.17 -2.47 22.80
CA LEU A 242 -16.85 -1.03 22.90
C LEU A 242 -18.07 -0.25 23.40
N MET A 243 -19.25 -0.48 22.80
CA MET A 243 -20.46 0.27 23.10
C MET A 243 -21.09 -0.13 24.44
N GLY A 244 -20.99 -1.41 24.82
CA GLY A 244 -21.58 -1.93 26.06
C GLY A 244 -20.71 -1.77 27.30
N GLN A 245 -19.40 -1.55 27.16
CA GLN A 245 -18.46 -1.43 28.29
C GLN A 245 -17.85 -0.03 28.45
N THR A 246 -18.17 0.90 27.54
CA THR A 246 -17.69 2.28 27.60
C THR A 246 -18.83 3.22 27.21
N ASP A 247 -18.71 4.49 27.60
CA ASP A 247 -19.56 5.57 27.10
C ASP A 247 -18.93 6.32 25.91
N ALA A 248 -17.83 5.79 25.34
CA ALA A 248 -17.08 6.43 24.26
C ALA A 248 -17.91 6.67 22.98
N GLU A 249 -17.80 7.86 22.41
CA GLU A 249 -18.19 8.11 21.03
C GLU A 249 -17.02 7.77 20.09
N GLY A 250 -17.25 7.68 18.79
CA GLY A 250 -16.14 7.44 17.89
C GLY A 250 -16.46 7.34 16.42
N ILE A 251 -15.44 7.01 15.65
CA ILE A 251 -15.51 6.78 14.23
C ILE A 251 -15.28 5.31 13.93
N VAL A 252 -16.11 4.73 13.07
CA VAL A 252 -15.87 3.44 12.43
C VAL A 252 -15.64 3.68 10.95
N VAL A 253 -14.58 3.08 10.40
CA VAL A 253 -14.16 3.25 9.02
C VAL A 253 -14.24 1.91 8.29
N ASP A 254 -14.78 1.92 7.07
CA ASP A 254 -14.84 0.74 6.22
C ASP A 254 -13.53 0.44 5.47
N ILE A 255 -13.56 -0.57 4.61
CA ILE A 255 -12.40 -1.01 3.82
C ILE A 255 -12.36 -0.18 2.52
N PRO A 256 -11.29 0.59 2.26
CA PRO A 256 -11.12 1.38 1.05
C PRO A 256 -10.97 0.50 -0.18
N PRO A 257 -11.08 1.05 -1.40
CA PRO A 257 -10.89 0.31 -2.65
C PRO A 257 -9.42 -0.10 -2.84
N ILE A 258 -8.98 -1.13 -2.12
CA ILE A 258 -7.57 -1.52 -1.96
C ILE A 258 -6.85 -1.85 -3.27
N LEU A 259 -7.57 -2.35 -4.28
CA LEU A 259 -6.97 -2.71 -5.56
C LEU A 259 -6.54 -1.49 -6.39
N TYR A 260 -6.90 -0.27 -6.00
CA TYR A 260 -6.43 0.96 -6.64
C TYR A 260 -5.13 1.50 -6.03
N ALA A 261 -4.66 0.92 -4.92
CA ALA A 261 -3.39 1.31 -4.32
C ALA A 261 -2.21 1.00 -5.28
N PRO A 262 -1.10 1.76 -5.23
CA PRO A 262 0.04 1.57 -6.13
C PRO A 262 0.62 0.15 -6.14
N TYR A 263 0.47 -0.61 -5.05
CA TYR A 263 0.84 -2.02 -5.01
C TYR A 263 0.21 -2.83 -6.15
N PHE A 264 -0.99 -2.48 -6.58
CA PHE A 264 -1.75 -3.19 -7.62
C PHE A 264 -1.76 -2.44 -8.96
N GLN A 265 -1.25 -1.20 -9.02
CA GLN A 265 -1.39 -0.33 -10.19
C GLN A 265 -0.05 0.14 -10.78
N ALA A 266 1.05 0.09 -10.02
CA ALA A 266 2.33 0.66 -10.44
C ALA A 266 3.02 -0.13 -11.57
N VAL A 267 2.74 -1.43 -11.70
CA VAL A 267 3.32 -2.27 -12.77
C VAL A 267 2.26 -2.49 -13.85
N PRO A 268 2.49 -2.03 -15.09
CA PRO A 268 1.52 -2.22 -16.16
C PRO A 268 1.44 -3.70 -16.54
N TYR A 269 0.32 -4.11 -17.15
CA TYR A 269 0.12 -5.48 -17.63
C TYR A 269 1.05 -5.88 -18.78
N ASN A 270 1.63 -4.91 -19.50
CA ASN A 270 2.48 -5.09 -20.67
C ASN A 270 3.88 -4.43 -20.58
N PRO A 271 4.66 -4.68 -19.52
CA PRO A 271 5.98 -4.08 -19.31
C PRO A 271 7.07 -4.68 -20.21
N VAL A 272 6.78 -5.75 -20.97
CA VAL A 272 7.73 -6.42 -21.86
C VAL A 272 7.74 -5.70 -23.20
N VAL A 273 8.72 -4.81 -23.40
CA VAL A 273 8.82 -3.97 -24.60
C VAL A 273 10.00 -4.41 -25.48
N PHE A 274 9.73 -4.64 -26.76
CA PHE A 274 10.74 -4.93 -27.78
C PHE A 274 10.83 -3.77 -28.77
N ASP A 275 12.00 -3.15 -28.91
CA ASP A 275 12.23 -2.04 -29.83
C ASP A 275 12.21 -2.54 -31.28
N PRO A 276 11.27 -2.09 -32.14
CA PRO A 276 11.21 -2.50 -33.55
C PRO A 276 12.48 -2.15 -34.35
N GLU A 277 13.26 -1.18 -33.90
CA GLU A 277 14.51 -0.75 -34.56
C GLU A 277 15.74 -1.52 -34.06
N SER A 278 15.58 -2.37 -33.03
CA SER A 278 16.64 -3.22 -32.48
C SER A 278 16.63 -4.60 -33.15
N ASP A 279 17.65 -4.89 -33.96
CA ASP A 279 17.86 -6.23 -34.54
C ASP A 279 17.94 -7.32 -33.46
N ALA A 280 18.49 -6.99 -32.29
CA ALA A 280 18.58 -7.92 -31.16
C ALA A 280 17.19 -8.26 -30.60
N ASP A 281 16.32 -7.26 -30.45
CA ASP A 281 14.96 -7.45 -29.94
C ASP A 281 14.11 -8.22 -30.95
N MET A 282 14.22 -7.91 -32.25
CA MET A 282 13.50 -8.64 -33.30
C MET A 282 13.99 -10.09 -33.45
N GLY A 283 15.29 -10.31 -33.23
CA GLY A 283 15.85 -11.66 -33.08
C GLY A 283 15.26 -12.41 -31.89
N LEU A 284 15.12 -11.74 -30.74
CA LEU A 284 14.51 -12.33 -29.53
C LEU A 284 13.02 -12.63 -29.72
N VAL A 285 12.25 -11.74 -30.34
CA VAL A 285 10.84 -11.99 -30.70
C VAL A 285 10.71 -13.25 -31.56
N SER A 286 11.56 -13.39 -32.58
CA SER A 286 11.57 -14.56 -33.46
C SER A 286 11.92 -15.85 -32.71
N LEU A 287 12.91 -15.79 -31.80
CA LEU A 287 13.31 -16.90 -30.95
C LEU A 287 12.19 -17.32 -29.99
N LEU A 288 11.57 -16.36 -29.29
CA LEU A 288 10.48 -16.62 -28.36
C LEU A 288 9.30 -17.30 -29.08
N ASN A 289 8.86 -16.74 -30.21
CA ASN A 289 7.76 -17.32 -30.99
C ASN A 289 8.09 -18.74 -31.51
N THR A 290 9.36 -19.00 -31.85
CA THR A 290 9.81 -20.36 -32.21
C THR A 290 9.71 -21.30 -31.01
N ASN A 291 10.15 -20.87 -29.83
CA ASN A 291 10.09 -21.68 -28.60
C ASN A 291 8.64 -22.00 -28.19
N PHE A 292 7.71 -21.05 -28.37
CA PHE A 292 6.28 -21.25 -28.07
C PHE A 292 5.51 -22.02 -29.16
N SER A 293 6.11 -22.31 -30.32
CA SER A 293 5.45 -23.04 -31.40
C SER A 293 4.94 -24.42 -30.96
N GLY A 294 5.70 -25.14 -30.13
CA GLY A 294 5.30 -26.45 -29.59
C GLY A 294 4.12 -26.35 -28.63
N PHE A 295 4.10 -25.34 -27.76
CA PHE A 295 2.96 -25.07 -26.87
C PHE A 295 1.70 -24.70 -27.66
N ASN A 296 1.82 -23.77 -28.60
CA ASN A 296 0.70 -23.34 -29.45
C ASN A 296 0.17 -24.50 -30.33
N ALA A 297 1.04 -25.41 -30.79
CA ALA A 297 0.65 -26.60 -31.52
C ALA A 297 -0.08 -27.63 -30.62
N ALA A 298 0.35 -27.79 -29.37
CA ALA A 298 -0.34 -28.64 -28.41
C ALA A 298 -1.76 -28.14 -28.11
N LEU A 299 -1.93 -26.82 -27.92
CA LEU A 299 -3.25 -26.19 -27.77
C LEU A 299 -4.16 -26.46 -28.98
N ALA A 300 -3.66 -26.27 -30.20
CA ALA A 300 -4.39 -26.56 -31.43
C ALA A 300 -4.74 -28.06 -31.57
N GLY A 301 -3.82 -28.95 -31.17
CA GLY A 301 -4.07 -30.40 -31.14
C GLY A 301 -5.21 -30.76 -30.20
N LEU A 302 -5.23 -30.20 -28.98
CA LEU A 302 -6.32 -30.38 -28.02
C LEU A 302 -7.66 -29.86 -28.54
N GLN A 303 -7.65 -28.70 -29.20
CA GLN A 303 -8.86 -28.17 -29.85
C GLN A 303 -9.36 -29.12 -30.95
N GLY A 304 -8.46 -29.68 -31.77
CA GLY A 304 -8.80 -30.60 -32.85
C GLY A 304 -9.46 -31.90 -32.36
N ILE A 305 -9.17 -32.34 -31.14
CA ILE A 305 -9.82 -33.50 -30.49
C ILE A 305 -10.96 -33.11 -29.54
N GLY A 306 -11.40 -31.85 -29.57
CA GLY A 306 -12.52 -31.35 -28.76
C GLY A 306 -12.23 -31.26 -27.26
N GLN A 307 -10.96 -31.26 -26.84
CA GLN A 307 -10.55 -31.12 -25.44
C GLN A 307 -10.41 -29.67 -24.98
N LEU A 308 -10.35 -28.72 -25.91
CA LEU A 308 -10.36 -27.27 -25.68
C LEU A 308 -11.31 -26.57 -26.64
N THR A 309 -11.92 -25.48 -26.19
CA THR A 309 -12.70 -24.57 -27.05
C THR A 309 -11.77 -23.62 -27.81
N ALA A 310 -12.30 -22.95 -28.84
CA ALA A 310 -11.55 -21.89 -29.52
C ALA A 310 -11.20 -20.73 -28.57
N ALA A 311 -12.09 -20.42 -27.62
CA ALA A 311 -11.84 -19.37 -26.62
C ALA A 311 -10.67 -19.76 -25.69
N ASP A 312 -10.61 -21.03 -25.25
CA ASP A 312 -9.51 -21.50 -24.39
C ASP A 312 -8.15 -21.43 -25.11
N VAL A 313 -8.12 -21.74 -26.41
CA VAL A 313 -6.89 -21.64 -27.21
C VAL A 313 -6.46 -20.18 -27.33
N GLU A 314 -7.37 -19.28 -27.71
CA GLU A 314 -7.05 -17.86 -27.88
C GLU A 314 -6.64 -17.20 -26.55
N GLU A 315 -7.25 -17.60 -25.43
CA GLU A 315 -6.88 -17.11 -24.11
C GLU A 315 -5.46 -17.50 -23.70
N ARG A 316 -4.97 -18.68 -24.13
CA ARG A 316 -3.67 -19.23 -23.71
C ARG A 316 -2.54 -18.98 -24.68
N LYS A 317 -2.87 -18.76 -25.96
CA LYS A 317 -1.88 -18.64 -27.03
C LYS A 317 -0.84 -17.58 -26.71
N ILE A 318 0.42 -17.92 -26.89
CA ILE A 318 1.54 -17.03 -26.61
C ILE A 318 2.17 -16.59 -27.92
N GLN A 319 2.22 -15.27 -28.13
CA GLN A 319 2.85 -14.67 -29.29
C GLN A 319 3.40 -13.29 -28.92
N TYR A 320 4.66 -13.04 -29.25
CA TYR A 320 5.32 -11.76 -29.06
C TYR A 320 5.41 -10.99 -30.38
N THR A 321 5.31 -9.67 -30.30
CA THR A 321 5.49 -8.72 -31.40
C THR A 321 6.45 -7.60 -30.99
N ALA A 322 6.87 -6.77 -31.95
CA ALA A 322 7.50 -5.50 -31.61
C ALA A 322 6.54 -4.63 -30.76
N GLY A 323 7.09 -3.74 -29.93
CA GLY A 323 6.35 -2.92 -28.98
C GLY A 323 6.08 -3.62 -27.65
N ALA A 324 5.06 -3.13 -26.94
CA ALA A 324 4.70 -3.62 -25.61
C ALA A 324 3.87 -4.91 -25.70
N ASN A 325 4.24 -5.91 -24.89
CA ASN A 325 3.62 -7.23 -24.84
C ASN A 325 3.16 -7.54 -23.41
N PRO A 326 2.03 -8.24 -23.26
CA PRO A 326 1.56 -8.70 -21.95
C PRO A 326 2.56 -9.64 -21.28
N VAL A 327 2.62 -9.59 -19.95
CA VAL A 327 3.38 -10.56 -19.15
C VAL A 327 2.77 -11.96 -19.28
N LEU A 328 3.60 -12.99 -19.38
CA LEU A 328 3.18 -14.38 -19.25
C LEU A 328 2.97 -14.73 -17.77
N ILE A 329 1.78 -15.18 -17.39
CA ILE A 329 1.43 -15.50 -16.00
C ILE A 329 0.94 -16.93 -15.85
N GLN A 330 1.05 -17.46 -14.63
CA GLN A 330 0.30 -18.64 -14.20
C GLN A 330 -1.05 -18.16 -13.64
N ASP A 331 -2.15 -18.58 -14.27
CA ASP A 331 -3.50 -18.26 -13.84
C ASP A 331 -4.18 -19.50 -13.27
N LEU A 332 -4.35 -19.54 -11.94
CA LEU A 332 -4.93 -20.69 -11.24
C LEU A 332 -6.44 -20.86 -11.50
N ASN A 333 -7.10 -19.86 -12.11
CA ASN A 333 -8.51 -19.94 -12.51
C ASN A 333 -8.71 -20.75 -13.79
N LEU A 334 -7.64 -21.02 -14.53
CA LEU A 334 -7.67 -21.80 -15.75
C LEU A 334 -7.70 -23.31 -15.47
N GLU A 335 -8.34 -24.09 -16.33
CA GLU A 335 -8.23 -25.55 -16.27
C GLU A 335 -6.76 -26.01 -16.35
N ASP A 336 -6.36 -26.93 -15.49
CA ASP A 336 -5.03 -27.55 -15.55
C ASP A 336 -4.94 -28.53 -16.73
N LEU A 337 -4.11 -28.18 -17.71
CA LEU A 337 -3.95 -28.96 -18.94
C LEU A 337 -3.05 -30.20 -18.80
N SER A 338 -2.50 -30.48 -17.62
CA SER A 338 -1.57 -31.60 -17.40
C SER A 338 -2.10 -32.92 -17.95
N SER A 339 -3.34 -33.28 -17.57
CA SER A 339 -3.98 -34.52 -18.00
C SER A 339 -4.27 -34.55 -19.51
N LYS A 340 -4.60 -33.39 -20.10
CA LYS A 340 -4.85 -33.27 -21.54
C LYS A 340 -3.56 -33.38 -22.35
N PHE A 341 -2.46 -32.82 -21.86
CA PHE A 341 -1.17 -33.03 -22.48
C PHE A 341 -0.71 -34.49 -22.40
N ASP A 342 -1.03 -35.21 -21.32
CA ASP A 342 -0.78 -36.66 -21.22
C ASP A 342 -1.57 -37.46 -22.27
N VAL A 343 -2.79 -37.02 -22.60
CA VAL A 343 -3.59 -37.60 -23.68
C VAL A 343 -2.90 -37.44 -25.04
N LEU A 344 -2.36 -36.24 -25.34
CA LEU A 344 -1.58 -36.04 -26.57
C LEU A 344 -0.37 -36.96 -26.66
N ALA A 345 0.36 -37.13 -25.55
CA ALA A 345 1.51 -38.03 -25.49
C ALA A 345 1.11 -39.50 -25.70
N THR A 346 0.00 -39.92 -25.08
CA THR A 346 -0.54 -41.28 -25.20
C THR A 346 -0.93 -41.63 -26.63
N PHE A 347 -1.49 -40.67 -27.38
CA PHE A 347 -1.82 -40.83 -28.80
C PHE A 347 -0.62 -40.64 -29.75
N GLY A 348 0.58 -40.41 -29.22
CA GLY A 348 1.79 -40.20 -30.01
C GLY A 348 1.81 -38.87 -30.78
N ALA A 349 0.94 -37.92 -30.42
CA ALA A 349 0.91 -36.59 -31.04
C ALA A 349 2.08 -35.70 -30.56
N ILE A 350 2.61 -35.97 -29.36
CA ILE A 350 3.81 -35.35 -28.81
C ILE A 350 4.71 -36.41 -28.17
N THR A 351 6.02 -36.15 -28.09
CA THR A 351 6.98 -37.01 -27.40
C THR A 351 6.96 -36.79 -25.88
N ALA A 352 7.61 -37.68 -25.12
CA ALA A 352 7.76 -37.52 -23.68
C ALA A 352 8.54 -36.24 -23.30
N GLU A 353 9.55 -35.89 -24.09
CA GLU A 353 10.34 -34.66 -23.92
C GLU A 353 9.49 -33.42 -24.20
N GLN A 354 8.69 -33.44 -25.27
CA GLN A 354 7.76 -32.35 -25.57
C GLN A 354 6.73 -32.19 -24.45
N ARG A 355 6.19 -33.30 -23.92
CA ARG A 355 5.26 -33.27 -22.79
C ARG A 355 5.91 -32.66 -21.54
N ALA A 356 7.15 -33.03 -21.22
CA ALA A 356 7.88 -32.48 -20.09
C ALA A 356 8.11 -30.97 -20.25
N ALA A 357 8.44 -30.52 -21.46
CA ALA A 357 8.62 -29.10 -21.77
C ALA A 357 7.33 -28.27 -21.64
N LEU A 358 6.15 -28.89 -21.73
CA LEU A 358 4.85 -28.22 -21.54
C LEU A 358 4.48 -27.99 -20.07
N GLN A 359 5.20 -28.58 -19.12
CA GLN A 359 4.81 -28.55 -17.70
C GLN A 359 4.66 -27.15 -17.09
N PRO A 360 5.53 -26.15 -17.40
CA PRO A 360 5.33 -24.80 -16.89
C PRO A 360 4.05 -24.12 -17.40
N TYR A 361 3.49 -24.60 -18.52
CA TYR A 361 2.40 -23.91 -19.23
C TYR A 361 1.01 -24.54 -19.02
N VAL A 362 0.89 -25.48 -18.08
CA VAL A 362 -0.37 -26.20 -17.81
C VAL A 362 -1.52 -25.28 -17.40
N GLN A 363 -1.19 -24.11 -16.84
CA GLN A 363 -2.14 -23.05 -16.49
C GLN A 363 -1.58 -21.66 -16.90
N ALA A 364 -0.77 -21.61 -17.95
CA ALA A 364 -0.19 -20.34 -18.39
C ALA A 364 -1.06 -19.63 -19.43
N ARG A 365 -1.00 -18.30 -19.39
CA ARG A 365 -1.50 -17.42 -20.45
C ARG A 365 -0.87 -16.03 -20.37
N PRO A 366 -0.90 -15.24 -21.46
CA PRO A 366 -0.66 -13.81 -21.35
C PRO A 366 -1.72 -13.14 -20.46
N ILE A 367 -1.29 -12.22 -19.60
CA ILE A 367 -2.20 -11.39 -18.82
C ILE A 367 -2.99 -10.44 -19.74
N LYS A 368 -4.25 -10.16 -19.40
CA LYS A 368 -5.16 -9.33 -20.18
C LYS A 368 -5.16 -7.88 -19.68
N GLN A 369 -5.54 -6.95 -20.55
CA GLN A 369 -5.75 -5.56 -20.14
C GLN A 369 -6.87 -5.49 -19.08
N GLY A 370 -6.64 -4.71 -18.02
CA GLY A 370 -7.56 -4.59 -16.88
C GLY A 370 -7.31 -5.61 -15.77
N GLU A 371 -6.43 -6.59 -16.00
CA GLU A 371 -5.90 -7.45 -14.94
C GLU A 371 -4.65 -6.82 -14.31
N ILE A 372 -4.30 -7.30 -13.11
CA ILE A 372 -3.36 -6.62 -12.24
C ILE A 372 -2.04 -7.40 -12.15
N ILE A 373 -0.93 -6.68 -12.28
CA ILE A 373 0.39 -7.15 -11.87
C ILE A 373 0.77 -6.46 -10.56
N THR A 374 1.13 -7.26 -9.56
CA THR A 374 1.51 -6.74 -8.24
C THR A 374 2.88 -6.05 -8.29
N LEU A 375 3.10 -5.07 -7.42
CA LEU A 375 4.33 -4.29 -7.34
C LEU A 375 5.60 -5.15 -7.20
N PRO A 376 5.64 -6.22 -6.38
CA PRO A 376 6.80 -7.10 -6.31
C PRO A 376 7.19 -7.75 -7.63
N ALA A 377 6.25 -7.92 -8.57
CA ALA A 377 6.54 -8.49 -9.88
C ALA A 377 7.51 -7.62 -10.70
N GLY A 378 7.53 -6.30 -10.48
CA GLY A 378 8.43 -5.39 -11.17
C GLY A 378 9.92 -5.70 -10.95
N GLY A 379 10.27 -6.30 -9.81
CA GLY A 379 11.63 -6.77 -9.52
C GLY A 379 11.94 -8.19 -10.01
N VAL A 380 10.94 -8.90 -10.54
CA VAL A 380 11.03 -10.32 -10.94
C VAL A 380 10.90 -10.51 -12.44
N ILE A 381 10.06 -9.71 -13.11
CA ILE A 381 9.89 -9.76 -14.56
C ILE A 381 11.23 -9.52 -15.26
N GLY A 382 11.56 -10.38 -16.23
CA GLY A 382 12.82 -10.30 -16.98
C GLY A 382 14.02 -10.94 -16.28
N THR A 383 13.89 -11.38 -15.03
CA THR A 383 14.95 -12.14 -14.34
C THR A 383 14.93 -13.62 -14.74
N LEU A 384 16.04 -14.33 -14.51
CA LEU A 384 16.15 -15.76 -14.80
C LEU A 384 15.69 -16.59 -13.61
N ALA A 385 14.79 -17.55 -13.83
CA ALA A 385 14.39 -18.53 -12.81
C ALA A 385 15.54 -19.49 -12.45
N ASP A 386 16.39 -19.81 -13.44
CA ASP A 386 17.67 -20.50 -13.24
C ASP A 386 18.78 -19.60 -13.80
N PRO A 387 19.69 -19.08 -12.96
CA PRO A 387 20.80 -18.22 -13.39
C PRO A 387 21.70 -18.82 -14.48
N ASN A 388 21.69 -20.15 -14.64
CA ASN A 388 22.48 -20.86 -15.65
C ASN A 388 21.69 -21.17 -16.93
N ASN A 389 20.38 -20.89 -16.95
CA ASN A 389 19.52 -21.12 -18.11
C ASN A 389 19.00 -19.80 -18.68
N PRO A 390 19.57 -19.28 -19.79
CA PRO A 390 19.16 -18.01 -20.39
C PRO A 390 17.74 -18.04 -20.99
N THR A 391 17.13 -19.22 -21.12
CA THR A 391 15.73 -19.37 -21.58
C THR A 391 14.71 -19.37 -20.45
N SER A 392 15.15 -19.18 -19.20
CA SER A 392 14.30 -19.24 -18.00
C SER A 392 13.73 -17.87 -17.58
N VAL A 393 13.60 -16.93 -18.52
CA VAL A 393 13.17 -15.55 -18.24
C VAL A 393 11.73 -15.52 -17.70
N LEU A 394 11.55 -15.07 -16.46
CA LEU A 394 10.26 -14.97 -15.77
C LEU A 394 9.39 -13.86 -16.36
N GLY A 395 8.11 -14.16 -16.57
CA GLY A 395 7.15 -13.26 -17.19
C GLY A 395 7.27 -13.14 -18.71
N VAL A 396 8.23 -13.84 -19.33
CA VAL A 396 8.48 -13.81 -20.79
C VAL A 396 8.55 -15.22 -21.37
N ALA A 397 9.54 -16.00 -20.95
CA ALA A 397 9.72 -17.38 -21.40
C ALA A 397 9.05 -18.37 -20.44
N LEU A 398 9.08 -18.10 -19.14
CA LEU A 398 8.35 -18.83 -18.11
C LEU A 398 7.25 -17.94 -17.52
N PRO A 399 6.09 -18.49 -17.16
CA PRO A 399 5.06 -17.71 -16.50
C PRO A 399 5.54 -17.19 -15.15
N LEU A 400 5.13 -15.96 -14.79
CA LEU A 400 5.21 -15.52 -13.41
C LEU A 400 4.37 -16.45 -12.52
N PRO A 401 4.88 -16.85 -11.35
CA PRO A 401 4.07 -17.52 -10.34
C PRO A 401 2.81 -16.72 -10.01
N ALA A 402 1.71 -17.42 -9.73
CA ALA A 402 0.38 -16.81 -9.53
C ALA A 402 0.37 -15.69 -8.47
N GLN A 403 1.24 -15.76 -7.46
CA GLN A 403 1.37 -14.74 -6.42
C GLN A 403 1.68 -13.31 -6.92
N PHE A 404 2.10 -13.17 -8.19
CA PHE A 404 2.49 -11.88 -8.76
C PHE A 404 1.41 -11.20 -9.61
N ALA A 405 0.27 -11.86 -9.85
CA ALA A 405 -0.78 -11.35 -10.71
C ALA A 405 -2.17 -11.61 -10.11
N LEU A 406 -3.17 -10.84 -10.54
CA LEU A 406 -4.58 -11.10 -10.27
C LEU A 406 -5.32 -11.10 -11.61
N ALA A 407 -5.92 -12.24 -11.94
CA ALA A 407 -6.80 -12.38 -13.08
C ALA A 407 -8.15 -11.69 -12.81
N ALA A 408 -8.95 -11.50 -13.85
CA ALA A 408 -10.26 -10.86 -13.72
C ALA A 408 -11.19 -11.54 -12.69
N ALA A 409 -11.14 -12.88 -12.62
CA ALA A 409 -11.89 -13.66 -11.63
C ALA A 409 -11.44 -13.39 -10.19
N ASP A 410 -10.12 -13.23 -9.97
CA ASP A 410 -9.55 -12.89 -8.66
C ASP A 410 -10.01 -11.50 -8.22
N ILE A 411 -9.91 -10.52 -9.13
CA ILE A 411 -10.34 -9.14 -8.90
C ILE A 411 -11.81 -9.08 -8.51
N GLN A 412 -12.68 -9.76 -9.27
CA GLN A 412 -14.11 -9.82 -8.99
C GLN A 412 -14.37 -10.42 -7.59
N ARG A 413 -13.68 -11.50 -7.25
CA ARG A 413 -13.83 -12.18 -5.97
C ARG A 413 -13.38 -11.32 -4.79
N ILE A 414 -12.26 -10.62 -4.94
CA ILE A 414 -11.72 -9.68 -3.95
C ILE A 414 -12.72 -8.54 -3.70
N GLU A 415 -13.18 -7.88 -4.77
CA GLU A 415 -14.12 -6.76 -4.66
C GLU A 415 -15.49 -7.20 -4.14
N GLN A 416 -15.97 -8.39 -4.51
CA GLN A 416 -17.20 -8.95 -3.95
C GLN A 416 -17.06 -9.13 -2.43
N ARG A 417 -16.00 -9.80 -1.96
CA ARG A 417 -15.80 -9.99 -0.51
C ARG A 417 -15.68 -8.66 0.21
N ARG A 418 -14.92 -7.72 -0.36
CA ARG A 418 -14.76 -6.37 0.21
C ARG A 418 -16.12 -5.67 0.36
N GLY A 419 -16.97 -5.74 -0.66
CA GLY A 419 -18.34 -5.21 -0.61
C GLY A 419 -19.21 -5.88 0.47
N GLU A 420 -19.14 -7.21 0.60
CA GLU A 420 -19.83 -7.97 1.65
C GLU A 420 -19.39 -7.53 3.06
N LEU A 421 -18.08 -7.37 3.28
CA LEU A 421 -17.54 -6.92 4.56
C LEU A 421 -17.90 -5.45 4.86
N ASN A 422 -17.85 -4.55 3.87
CA ASN A 422 -18.24 -3.15 4.06
C ASN A 422 -19.72 -3.00 4.39
N ALA A 423 -20.58 -3.82 3.79
CA ALA A 423 -22.00 -3.85 4.15
C ALA A 423 -22.20 -4.24 5.63
N ILE A 424 -21.42 -5.20 6.13
CA ILE A 424 -21.44 -5.59 7.55
C ILE A 424 -20.95 -4.44 8.45
N ILE A 425 -19.84 -3.79 8.09
CA ILE A 425 -19.29 -2.67 8.88
C ILE A 425 -20.32 -1.54 8.98
N ALA A 426 -20.96 -1.18 7.86
CA ALA A 426 -21.97 -0.14 7.82
C ALA A 426 -23.22 -0.49 8.64
N ASP A 427 -23.71 -1.73 8.54
CA ASP A 427 -24.85 -2.25 9.31
C ASP A 427 -24.58 -2.15 10.82
N VAL A 428 -23.46 -2.71 11.27
CA VAL A 428 -23.08 -2.73 12.70
C VAL A 428 -22.78 -1.34 13.23
N ALA A 429 -22.15 -0.45 12.45
CA ALA A 429 -21.96 0.95 12.86
C ALA A 429 -23.31 1.69 12.96
N GLY A 430 -24.24 1.40 12.03
CA GLY A 430 -25.58 1.97 12.00
C GLY A 430 -26.43 1.63 13.23
N ASP A 431 -26.27 0.44 13.79
CA ASP A 431 -26.93 0.03 15.04
C ASP A 431 -26.58 0.93 16.24
N TYR A 432 -25.46 1.65 16.17
CA TYR A 432 -24.98 2.57 17.22
C TYR A 432 -24.81 4.01 16.70
N SER A 433 -25.59 4.43 15.70
CA SER A 433 -25.45 5.73 15.04
C SER A 433 -25.61 6.96 15.94
N SER A 434 -26.09 6.79 17.19
CA SER A 434 -26.13 7.88 18.18
C SER A 434 -24.77 8.17 18.83
N ARG A 435 -23.79 7.26 18.70
CA ARG A 435 -22.44 7.37 19.27
C ARG A 435 -21.33 7.13 18.25
N ILE A 436 -21.65 6.49 17.11
CA ILE A 436 -20.70 6.17 16.05
C ILE A 436 -20.98 7.01 14.81
N ALA A 437 -19.96 7.74 14.37
CA ALA A 437 -19.88 8.29 13.04
C ALA A 437 -19.27 7.24 12.08
N PHE A 438 -19.93 6.97 10.97
CA PHE A 438 -19.42 6.02 9.97
C PHE A 438 -18.70 6.75 8.84
N TYR A 439 -17.44 6.40 8.60
CA TYR A 439 -16.69 6.91 7.46
C TYR A 439 -16.73 5.92 6.29
N ASN A 440 -17.45 6.29 5.23
CA ASN A 440 -17.51 5.54 3.98
C ASN A 440 -16.36 5.95 3.05
N THR A 441 -15.31 5.15 3.00
CA THR A 441 -14.16 5.33 2.09
C THR A 441 -14.46 4.95 0.64
N ASN A 442 -15.69 4.52 0.35
CA ASN A 442 -16.17 4.13 -0.98
C ASN A 442 -17.24 5.08 -1.53
N ASP A 443 -17.39 6.26 -0.94
CA ASP A 443 -18.24 7.30 -1.53
C ASP A 443 -17.71 7.66 -2.93
N PRO A 444 -18.51 7.52 -4.00
CA PRO A 444 -18.08 7.86 -5.35
C PRO A 444 -17.76 9.34 -5.56
N ASN A 445 -18.09 10.22 -4.60
CA ASN A 445 -17.73 11.64 -4.59
C ASN A 445 -16.79 11.99 -3.42
N GLY A 446 -16.21 11.00 -2.76
CA GLY A 446 -15.30 11.20 -1.64
C GLY A 446 -13.84 11.21 -2.05
N THR A 447 -12.97 11.60 -1.11
CA THR A 447 -11.53 11.76 -1.33
C THR A 447 -10.82 10.51 -1.87
N PHE A 448 -11.29 9.30 -1.53
CA PHE A 448 -10.73 8.08 -2.12
C PHE A 448 -11.12 7.86 -3.59
N ALA A 449 -12.30 8.30 -4.01
CA ALA A 449 -12.70 8.26 -5.42
C ALA A 449 -11.82 9.20 -6.25
N ASP A 450 -11.61 10.44 -5.77
CA ASP A 450 -10.72 11.43 -6.38
C ASP A 450 -9.27 10.92 -6.41
N LEU A 451 -8.77 10.45 -5.26
CA LEU A 451 -7.42 9.90 -5.14
C LEU A 451 -7.15 8.83 -6.18
N PHE A 452 -8.08 7.93 -6.40
CA PHE A 452 -7.89 6.81 -7.31
C PHE A 452 -8.40 7.04 -8.72
N GLY A 453 -8.96 8.22 -9.02
CA GLY A 453 -9.59 8.52 -10.31
C GLY A 453 -10.78 7.60 -10.63
N ILE A 454 -11.48 7.10 -9.61
CA ILE A 454 -12.65 6.22 -9.78
C ILE A 454 -13.82 6.98 -10.42
N ASP A 455 -13.87 8.29 -10.22
CA ASP A 455 -14.79 9.23 -10.87
C ASP A 455 -14.46 9.51 -12.35
N GLY A 456 -13.33 8.97 -12.85
CA GLY A 456 -12.81 9.20 -14.19
C GLY A 456 -11.80 10.34 -14.31
N SER A 457 -11.44 10.99 -13.19
CA SER A 457 -10.37 11.97 -13.12
C SER A 457 -8.98 11.29 -13.17
N ALA A 458 -7.92 12.10 -13.31
CA ALA A 458 -6.56 11.60 -13.21
C ALA A 458 -6.26 11.20 -11.75
N PRO A 459 -5.72 9.99 -11.47
CA PRO A 459 -5.46 9.56 -10.10
C PRO A 459 -4.53 10.52 -9.34
N GLY A 460 -5.06 11.15 -8.30
CA GLY A 460 -4.38 12.14 -7.47
C GLY A 460 -5.34 13.20 -6.95
N ILE A 461 -4.83 14.11 -6.12
CA ILE A 461 -5.64 15.16 -5.49
C ILE A 461 -4.94 16.51 -5.63
N GLU A 462 -5.69 17.56 -5.98
CA GLU A 462 -5.21 18.93 -5.85
C GLU A 462 -5.28 19.39 -4.39
N PHE A 463 -4.13 19.74 -3.81
CA PHE A 463 -4.05 20.27 -2.45
C PHE A 463 -3.14 21.49 -2.40
N GLY A 464 -3.69 22.64 -1.98
CA GLY A 464 -2.93 23.89 -1.85
C GLY A 464 -2.27 24.35 -3.15
N GLY A 465 -2.92 24.12 -4.31
CA GLY A 465 -2.41 24.47 -5.63
C GLY A 465 -1.34 23.51 -6.19
N GLN A 466 -1.08 22.37 -5.52
CA GLN A 466 -0.20 21.31 -6.00
C GLN A 466 -1.00 20.04 -6.28
N PHE A 467 -0.71 19.37 -7.39
CA PHE A 467 -1.26 18.05 -7.66
C PHE A 467 -0.41 16.98 -6.98
N LEU A 468 -1.02 16.24 -6.07
CA LEU A 468 -0.39 15.14 -5.33
C LEU A 468 -0.82 13.82 -5.95
N ASN A 469 0.14 13.05 -6.45
CA ASN A 469 -0.13 11.83 -7.20
C ASN A 469 -0.60 10.68 -6.30
N ALA A 470 -1.42 9.79 -6.85
CA ALA A 470 -1.79 8.52 -6.22
C ALA A 470 -0.70 7.45 -6.40
N ASP A 471 0.55 7.81 -6.13
CA ASP A 471 1.73 6.94 -6.26
C ASP A 471 2.70 7.15 -5.10
N PHE A 472 3.88 6.54 -5.19
CA PHE A 472 4.99 6.69 -4.25
C PHE A 472 6.14 7.53 -4.81
N SER A 473 5.88 8.37 -5.81
CA SER A 473 6.84 9.37 -6.28
C SER A 473 7.09 10.42 -5.18
N PRO A 474 8.08 11.33 -5.33
CA PRO A 474 8.28 12.42 -4.37
C PRO A 474 7.06 13.32 -4.17
N PHE A 475 6.16 13.42 -5.16
CA PHE A 475 4.89 14.14 -5.05
C PHE A 475 3.69 13.22 -4.77
N GLY A 476 3.97 11.95 -4.51
CA GLY A 476 2.97 10.93 -4.23
C GLY A 476 2.39 11.01 -2.82
N LEU A 477 1.25 10.36 -2.63
CA LEU A 477 0.55 10.23 -1.36
C LEU A 477 0.78 8.87 -0.68
N PHE A 478 1.34 7.91 -1.39
CA PHE A 478 1.68 6.59 -0.86
C PHE A 478 3.15 6.50 -0.47
N SER A 479 3.42 5.59 0.44
CA SER A 479 4.77 5.18 0.82
C SER A 479 5.29 4.12 -0.16
N THR A 480 6.58 3.80 -0.06
CA THR A 480 7.27 2.94 -1.04
C THR A 480 6.84 1.47 -1.04
N ASP A 481 5.98 1.04 -0.12
CA ASP A 481 5.32 -0.28 -0.19
C ASP A 481 4.08 -0.30 -1.10
N GLY A 482 3.62 0.86 -1.57
CA GLY A 482 2.47 0.99 -2.44
C GLY A 482 1.12 0.65 -1.80
N ILE A 483 1.06 0.47 -0.48
CA ILE A 483 -0.17 0.18 0.27
C ILE A 483 -0.47 1.30 1.26
N HIS A 484 0.52 1.70 2.06
CA HIS A 484 0.30 2.63 3.15
C HIS A 484 0.47 4.07 2.67
N PRO A 485 -0.35 5.02 3.15
CA PRO A 485 -0.13 6.43 2.87
C PRO A 485 1.18 6.89 3.53
N ASN A 486 1.92 7.75 2.85
CA ASN A 486 3.01 8.48 3.48
C ASN A 486 2.45 9.57 4.42
N PRO A 487 3.28 10.34 5.16
CA PRO A 487 2.78 11.35 6.09
C PRO A 487 1.81 12.38 5.48
N ARG A 488 1.95 12.72 4.19
CA ARG A 488 0.99 13.61 3.50
C ARG A 488 -0.35 12.92 3.27
N GLY A 489 -0.33 11.69 2.74
CA GLY A 489 -1.55 10.88 2.59
C GLY A 489 -2.25 10.63 3.92
N ALA A 490 -1.49 10.37 4.98
CA ALA A 490 -2.02 10.19 6.34
C ALA A 490 -2.70 11.47 6.86
N ALA A 491 -2.15 12.65 6.55
CA ALA A 491 -2.76 13.93 6.90
C ALA A 491 -4.04 14.24 6.12
N ILE A 492 -4.11 13.86 4.83
CA ILE A 492 -5.36 13.96 4.06
C ILE A 492 -6.44 13.12 4.73
N VAL A 493 -6.17 11.84 5.00
CA VAL A 493 -7.14 10.97 5.67
C VAL A 493 -7.49 11.47 7.08
N ALA A 494 -6.52 12.00 7.82
CA ALA A 494 -6.80 12.62 9.12
C ALA A 494 -7.73 13.84 8.98
N ASN A 495 -7.55 14.69 7.97
CA ASN A 495 -8.44 15.83 7.72
C ASN A 495 -9.86 15.38 7.36
N GLU A 496 -10.03 14.33 6.55
CA GLU A 496 -11.35 13.73 6.28
C GLU A 496 -12.03 13.23 7.55
N MET A 497 -11.28 12.56 8.44
CA MET A 497 -11.81 12.12 9.72
C MET A 497 -12.16 13.31 10.63
N LEU A 498 -11.42 14.42 10.57
CA LEU A 498 -11.76 15.65 11.31
C LEU A 498 -13.06 16.27 10.76
N ASP A 499 -13.23 16.32 9.43
CA ASP A 499 -14.48 16.80 8.81
C ASP A 499 -15.68 15.94 9.21
N LEU A 500 -15.50 14.61 9.28
CA LEU A 500 -16.52 13.70 9.78
C LEU A 500 -16.84 13.95 11.27
N ILE A 501 -15.83 14.20 12.10
CA ILE A 501 -16.03 14.52 13.51
C ILE A 501 -16.82 15.82 13.67
N GLU A 502 -16.44 16.88 12.96
CA GLU A 502 -17.14 18.17 13.02
C GLU A 502 -18.60 18.04 12.59
N SER A 503 -18.87 17.33 11.49
CA SER A 503 -20.23 17.13 11.00
C SER A 503 -21.09 16.24 11.90
N SER A 504 -20.49 15.24 12.56
CA SER A 504 -21.23 14.27 13.38
C SER A 504 -21.44 14.74 14.83
N PHE A 505 -20.46 15.43 15.40
CA PHE A 505 -20.45 15.82 16.81
C PHE A 505 -20.53 17.34 17.00
N SER A 506 -20.72 18.11 15.93
CA SER A 506 -20.74 19.59 15.99
C SER A 506 -19.48 20.19 16.61
N ALA A 507 -18.33 19.53 16.39
CA ALA A 507 -17.03 20.00 16.84
C ALA A 507 -16.49 21.11 15.92
N THR A 508 -15.46 21.82 16.39
CA THR A 508 -14.65 22.76 15.61
C THR A 508 -13.19 22.46 15.89
N LEU A 509 -12.43 22.06 14.87
CA LEU A 509 -11.11 21.46 14.99
C LEU A 509 -10.10 22.11 14.02
N PRO A 510 -8.82 22.25 14.41
CA PRO A 510 -7.79 22.67 13.47
C PRO A 510 -7.51 21.55 12.45
N ARG A 511 -7.05 21.93 11.25
CA ARG A 511 -6.65 20.99 10.19
C ARG A 511 -5.15 20.74 10.21
N VAL A 512 -4.75 19.54 9.81
CA VAL A 512 -3.35 19.19 9.60
C VAL A 512 -2.85 19.86 8.33
N ASN A 513 -1.73 20.60 8.43
CA ASN A 513 -1.07 21.17 7.26
C ASN A 513 -0.36 20.06 6.46
N VAL A 514 -1.02 19.55 5.41
CA VAL A 514 -0.55 18.43 4.58
C VAL A 514 0.81 18.73 3.96
N LEU A 515 0.99 19.90 3.34
CA LEU A 515 2.20 20.22 2.57
C LEU A 515 3.44 20.42 3.45
N SER A 516 3.25 20.69 4.75
CA SER A 516 4.33 20.77 5.74
C SER A 516 4.95 19.42 6.10
N LEU A 517 4.28 18.31 5.75
CA LEU A 517 4.72 16.97 6.11
C LEU A 517 5.68 16.38 5.07
N PRO A 518 6.62 15.52 5.52
CA PRO A 518 7.56 14.86 4.63
C PRO A 518 6.84 13.87 3.71
N THR A 519 7.50 13.57 2.60
CA THR A 519 7.08 12.62 1.57
C THR A 519 8.19 11.58 1.35
N VAL A 520 8.00 10.67 0.40
CA VAL A 520 9.01 9.68 -0.01
C VAL A 520 10.33 10.37 -0.36
N ALA A 521 11.41 9.94 0.26
CA ALA A 521 12.75 10.44 0.01
C ALA A 521 13.41 9.69 -1.17
N LEU A 522 14.09 10.44 -2.04
CA LEU A 522 14.99 9.88 -3.05
C LEU A 522 16.40 9.81 -2.48
N CYS A 523 16.99 8.62 -2.47
CA CYS A 523 18.36 8.42 -2.05
C CYS A 523 19.29 8.59 -3.26
N THR A 524 20.44 9.25 -3.05
CA THR A 524 21.46 9.43 -4.09
C THR A 524 22.78 8.83 -3.63
N GLY A 525 23.35 7.89 -4.39
CA GLY A 525 24.69 7.34 -4.18
C GLY A 525 24.73 5.87 -3.74
N GLN A 526 25.70 5.12 -4.28
CA GLN A 526 25.91 3.69 -3.96
C GLN A 526 26.55 3.51 -2.57
N GLY A 527 25.81 2.91 -1.64
CA GLY A 527 26.37 2.46 -0.35
C GLY A 527 25.32 2.10 0.71
N ALA A 528 25.69 1.18 1.61
CA ALA A 528 24.89 0.71 2.75
C ALA A 528 24.56 1.81 3.79
N ALA A 529 25.15 3.00 3.63
CA ALA A 529 24.87 4.21 4.38
C ALA A 529 24.57 5.38 3.41
N SER A 530 23.71 5.13 2.41
CA SER A 530 23.16 6.23 1.61
C SER A 530 22.23 7.03 2.51
N ASP A 531 22.67 8.24 2.87
CA ASP A 531 21.91 9.17 3.69
C ASP A 531 20.70 9.62 2.86
N CYS A 532 19.56 8.94 3.05
CA CYS A 532 18.30 9.27 2.42
C CYS A 532 17.79 10.55 3.10
N ALA A 533 18.30 11.71 2.68
CA ALA A 533 17.83 12.98 3.17
C ALA A 533 16.37 13.15 2.72
N SER A 534 15.44 13.12 3.68
CA SER A 534 14.07 13.56 3.43
C SER A 534 14.14 15.01 2.99
N ARG A 535 13.91 15.27 1.71
CA ARG A 535 13.72 16.63 1.24
C ARG A 535 12.38 17.09 1.82
N VAL A 536 12.41 17.89 2.88
CA VAL A 536 11.38 18.93 3.02
C VAL A 536 11.45 19.67 1.70
N ALA A 537 10.35 19.73 0.95
CA ALA A 537 10.32 20.36 -0.36
C ALA A 537 10.91 21.78 -0.24
N GLY A 538 12.19 21.90 -0.59
CA GLY A 538 12.81 23.17 -0.89
C GLY A 538 12.27 23.55 -2.25
N LEU A 539 11.57 24.69 -2.24
CA LEU A 539 10.91 25.40 -3.34
C LEU A 539 11.54 25.19 -4.72
#